data_AF-A0A925P7G8-F1
#
_entry.id   AF-A0A925P7G8-F1
#
_cell.length_a   1.000
_cell.length_b   1.000
_cell.length_c   1.000
_cell.angle_alpha   90.00
_cell.angle_beta   90.00
_cell.angle_gamma   90.00
#
_symmetry.space_group_name_H-M   'P 1'
#
loop_
_entity.id
_entity.type
_entity.pdbx_description
1 polymer ?
#
loop_
_entity_poly.entity_id
_entity_poly.type
_entity_poly.pdbx_seq_one_letter_code
_entity_poly.pdbx_strand_id
1 'polypeptide(L)'
;MSSTAYIKAALAGAELLPSTLANLHVWLDAGLPAWATDSIYELVSGAHWGELNDRFYRDLEFGTGGMRGRTIGRVSASAEQGVVGPMGTPEHAAIGSNILNDYTLVRATIGLFRHTAAYLAAKGDSRPPALVIAHDVRHFSKHFSQLAASAWSKLGGQAYVFDGPRSTPQLSFTVRHLGANCGVVITASHNPPH
;
A
#
# COMPACT_ATOMS: atom_id res chain seq x y z
N MET A 1 -11.66 -7.29 -27.49
CA MET A 1 -12.20 -7.34 -26.12
C MET A 1 -11.21 -6.59 -25.23
N SER A 2 -11.64 -5.68 -24.35
CA SER A 2 -10.69 -4.99 -23.45
C SER A 2 -10.17 -5.95 -22.37
N SER A 3 -8.99 -5.69 -21.81
CA SER A 3 -8.41 -6.53 -20.73
C SER A 3 -9.40 -6.72 -19.58
N THR A 4 -10.11 -5.65 -19.19
CA THR A 4 -11.17 -5.70 -18.16
C THR A 4 -12.34 -6.60 -18.55
N ALA A 5 -12.80 -6.56 -19.81
CA ALA A 5 -13.90 -7.41 -20.26
C ALA A 5 -13.49 -8.89 -20.29
N TYR A 6 -12.25 -9.19 -20.69
CA TYR A 6 -11.71 -10.54 -20.62
C TYR A 6 -11.64 -11.04 -19.17
N ILE A 7 -11.07 -10.22 -18.27
CA ILE A 7 -10.98 -10.56 -16.84
C ILE A 7 -12.36 -10.91 -16.31
N LYS A 8 -13.34 -10.03 -16.47
CA LYS A 8 -14.70 -10.24 -15.95
C LYS A 8 -15.35 -11.53 -16.50
N ALA A 9 -15.11 -11.88 -17.76
CA ALA A 9 -15.61 -13.12 -18.33
C ALA A 9 -14.92 -14.37 -17.74
N ALA A 10 -13.60 -14.32 -17.58
CA ALA A 10 -12.81 -15.42 -17.04
C ALA A 10 -13.11 -15.70 -15.55
N LEU A 11 -13.49 -14.68 -14.79
CA LEU A 11 -13.85 -14.83 -13.37
C LEU A 11 -15.10 -15.70 -13.13
N ALA A 12 -16.01 -15.82 -14.11
CA ALA A 12 -17.27 -16.55 -13.94
C ALA A 12 -17.11 -18.08 -13.78
N GLY A 13 -15.96 -18.64 -14.15
CA GLY A 13 -15.64 -20.07 -14.01
C GLY A 13 -14.37 -20.35 -13.20
N ALA A 14 -13.85 -19.34 -12.49
CA ALA A 14 -12.58 -19.42 -11.78
C ALA A 14 -12.71 -20.04 -10.37
N GLU A 15 -11.67 -20.72 -9.90
CA GLU A 15 -11.57 -21.25 -8.54
C GLU A 15 -11.20 -20.15 -7.52
N LEU A 16 -12.07 -19.16 -7.39
CA LEU A 16 -11.89 -18.02 -6.49
C LEU A 16 -12.83 -18.08 -5.29
N LEU A 17 -12.34 -17.59 -4.15
CA LEU A 17 -13.21 -17.36 -2.99
C LEU A 17 -14.26 -16.29 -3.34
N PRO A 18 -15.49 -16.38 -2.81
CA PRO A 18 -16.52 -15.37 -3.07
C PRO A 18 -16.08 -13.94 -2.71
N SER A 19 -15.31 -13.78 -1.64
CA SER A 19 -14.74 -12.49 -1.23
C SER A 19 -13.68 -11.97 -2.20
N THR A 20 -12.85 -12.86 -2.74
CA THR A 20 -11.88 -12.54 -3.79
C THR A 20 -12.59 -11.97 -5.02
N LEU A 21 -13.64 -12.63 -5.48
CA LEU A 21 -14.43 -12.18 -6.63
C LEU A 21 -15.05 -10.80 -6.39
N ALA A 22 -15.66 -10.60 -5.22
CA ALA A 22 -16.26 -9.33 -4.84
C ALA A 22 -15.23 -8.19 -4.82
N ASN A 23 -14.06 -8.42 -4.20
CA ASN A 23 -13.00 -7.42 -4.13
C ASN A 23 -12.38 -7.12 -5.50
N LEU A 24 -12.18 -8.12 -6.36
CA LEU A 24 -11.73 -7.91 -7.73
C LEU A 24 -12.68 -7.00 -8.51
N HIS A 25 -13.99 -7.21 -8.40
CA HIS A 25 -14.96 -6.32 -9.04
C HIS A 25 -14.84 -4.88 -8.54
N VAL A 26 -14.78 -4.67 -7.22
CA VAL A 26 -14.58 -3.34 -6.63
C VAL A 26 -13.33 -2.65 -7.18
N TRP A 27 -12.21 -3.37 -7.27
CA TRP A 27 -10.95 -2.81 -7.76
C TRP A 27 -11.00 -2.51 -9.26
N LEU A 28 -11.54 -3.41 -10.08
CA LEU A 28 -11.65 -3.22 -11.53
C LEU A 28 -12.59 -2.06 -11.89
N ASP A 29 -13.67 -1.88 -11.13
CA ASP A 29 -14.64 -0.80 -11.35
C ASP A 29 -14.12 0.58 -10.88
N ALA A 30 -13.07 0.62 -10.06
CA ALA A 30 -12.46 1.85 -9.55
C ALA A 30 -11.57 2.60 -10.57
N GLY A 31 -11.35 2.05 -11.77
CA GLY A 31 -10.53 2.67 -12.81
C GLY A 31 -9.03 2.60 -12.51
N LEU A 32 -8.49 1.38 -12.51
CA LEU A 32 -7.06 1.14 -12.27
C LEU A 32 -6.18 1.67 -13.43
N PRO A 33 -4.93 2.06 -13.14
CA PRO A 33 -3.94 2.33 -14.18
C PRO A 33 -3.68 1.06 -15.01
N ALA A 34 -3.16 1.26 -16.22
CA ALA A 34 -2.93 0.18 -17.18
C ALA A 34 -2.12 -0.98 -16.58
N TRP A 35 -0.95 -0.70 -15.98
CA TRP A 35 -0.08 -1.72 -15.38
C TRP A 35 -0.79 -2.61 -14.35
N ALA A 36 -1.69 -2.04 -13.55
CA ALA A 36 -2.41 -2.77 -12.50
C ALA A 36 -3.50 -3.65 -13.10
N THR A 37 -4.19 -3.16 -14.14
CA THR A 37 -5.15 -3.95 -14.91
C THR A 37 -4.45 -5.09 -15.64
N ASP A 38 -3.27 -4.82 -16.23
CA ASP A 38 -2.47 -5.80 -16.96
C ASP A 38 -1.90 -6.86 -16.00
N SER A 39 -1.48 -6.49 -14.79
CA SER A 39 -1.09 -7.44 -13.74
C SER A 39 -2.22 -8.43 -13.42
N ILE A 40 -3.44 -7.93 -13.20
CA ILE A 40 -4.60 -8.80 -12.95
C ILE A 40 -4.90 -9.66 -14.19
N TYR A 41 -4.84 -9.08 -15.38
CA TYR A 41 -5.06 -9.80 -16.64
C TYR A 41 -4.10 -10.97 -16.81
N GLU A 42 -2.80 -10.77 -16.55
CA GLU A 42 -1.78 -11.82 -16.65
C GLU A 42 -2.04 -12.96 -15.66
N LEU A 43 -2.36 -12.63 -14.40
CA LEU A 43 -2.68 -13.64 -13.38
C LEU A 43 -3.92 -14.46 -13.74
N VAL A 44 -4.96 -13.81 -14.27
CA VAL A 44 -6.19 -14.46 -14.75
C VAL A 44 -5.90 -15.34 -15.96
N SER A 45 -5.15 -14.83 -16.95
CA SER A 45 -4.82 -15.56 -18.18
C SER A 45 -3.94 -16.78 -17.90
N GLY A 46 -3.06 -16.70 -16.90
CA GLY A 46 -2.24 -17.80 -16.42
C GLY A 46 -2.94 -18.76 -15.45
N ALA A 47 -4.24 -18.56 -15.18
CA ALA A 47 -5.02 -19.33 -14.21
C ALA A 47 -4.38 -19.37 -12.80
N HIS A 48 -3.72 -18.28 -12.38
CA HIS A 48 -3.07 -18.14 -11.08
C HIS A 48 -4.06 -17.80 -9.97
N TRP A 49 -5.13 -18.60 -9.83
CA TRP A 49 -6.24 -18.34 -8.91
C TRP A 49 -5.81 -18.29 -7.44
N GLY A 50 -4.84 -19.12 -7.05
CA GLY A 50 -4.28 -19.09 -5.69
C GLY A 50 -3.63 -17.76 -5.33
N GLU A 51 -2.87 -17.16 -6.25
CA GLU A 51 -2.26 -15.84 -6.03
C GLU A 51 -3.33 -14.73 -6.01
N LEU A 52 -4.34 -14.81 -6.89
CA LEU A 52 -5.46 -13.87 -6.85
C LEU A 52 -6.26 -13.97 -5.54
N ASN A 53 -6.49 -15.20 -5.06
CA ASN A 53 -7.11 -15.42 -3.76
C ASN A 53 -6.28 -14.76 -2.66
N ASP A 54 -4.98 -15.04 -2.56
CA ASP A 54 -4.13 -14.42 -1.54
C ASP A 54 -4.15 -12.88 -1.57
N ARG A 55 -4.17 -12.29 -2.77
CA ARG A 55 -4.14 -10.84 -2.99
C ARG A 55 -5.48 -10.15 -2.70
N PHE A 56 -6.61 -10.82 -2.88
CA PHE A 56 -7.93 -10.19 -2.87
C PHE A 56 -8.97 -10.80 -1.91
N TYR A 57 -8.69 -11.87 -1.17
CA TYR A 57 -9.72 -12.53 -0.34
C TYR A 57 -10.28 -11.68 0.81
N ARG A 58 -9.61 -10.60 1.21
CA ARG A 58 -10.02 -9.66 2.25
C ARG A 58 -9.36 -8.30 2.05
N ASP A 59 -9.70 -7.32 2.87
CA ASP A 59 -8.91 -6.09 2.98
C ASP A 59 -7.71 -6.30 3.91
N LEU A 60 -6.60 -5.63 3.61
CA LEU A 60 -5.41 -5.60 4.44
C LEU A 60 -5.73 -4.88 5.76
N GLU A 61 -5.61 -5.61 6.87
CA GLU A 61 -5.97 -5.09 8.18
C GLU A 61 -4.81 -4.46 8.94
N PHE A 62 -5.18 -3.54 9.85
CA PHE A 62 -4.26 -2.94 10.80
C PHE A 62 -4.23 -3.79 12.09
N GLY A 63 -3.16 -4.56 12.28
CA GLY A 63 -2.97 -5.40 13.48
C GLY A 63 -2.13 -4.72 14.56
N THR A 64 -1.77 -5.49 15.60
CA THR A 64 -0.89 -5.03 16.69
C THR A 64 0.47 -4.53 16.20
N GLY A 65 0.96 -5.09 15.10
CA GLY A 65 2.22 -4.71 14.45
C GLY A 65 2.07 -3.76 13.27
N GLY A 66 0.92 -3.09 13.12
CA GLY A 66 0.57 -2.27 11.96
C GLY A 66 -0.06 -3.06 10.82
N MET A 67 -0.15 -2.43 9.63
CA MET A 67 -0.51 -3.10 8.39
C MET A 67 0.69 -3.85 7.81
N ARG A 68 0.57 -5.16 7.65
CA ARG A 68 1.64 -6.00 7.10
C ARG A 68 1.08 -6.93 6.02
N GLY A 69 1.58 -6.76 4.80
CA GLY A 69 1.29 -7.61 3.66
C GLY A 69 2.53 -7.72 2.77
N ARG A 70 2.53 -8.72 1.88
CA ARG A 70 3.54 -8.81 0.82
C ARG A 70 3.48 -7.56 -0.04
N THR A 71 4.62 -7.16 -0.58
CA THR A 71 4.71 -6.12 -1.62
C THR A 71 5.01 -6.71 -2.99
N ILE A 72 5.53 -7.94 -3.02
CA ILE A 72 5.82 -8.72 -4.23
C ILE A 72 5.01 -10.02 -4.14
N GLY A 73 4.31 -10.38 -5.23
CA GLY A 73 3.52 -11.60 -5.30
C GLY A 73 4.38 -12.87 -5.35
N ARG A 74 3.84 -14.03 -4.93
CA ARG A 74 4.53 -15.33 -5.12
C ARG A 74 4.62 -15.66 -6.61
N VAL A 75 3.58 -15.28 -7.33
CA VAL A 75 3.56 -15.16 -8.78
C VAL A 75 3.52 -13.67 -9.09
N SER A 76 4.60 -13.13 -9.66
CA SER A 76 4.67 -11.74 -10.10
C SER A 76 4.28 -11.64 -11.56
N ALA A 77 3.41 -10.69 -11.88
CA ALA A 77 3.10 -10.38 -13.28
C ALA A 77 4.25 -9.59 -13.91
N SER A 78 4.46 -9.74 -15.21
CA SER A 78 5.46 -8.98 -15.95
C SER A 78 5.16 -7.47 -15.93
N ALA A 79 3.89 -7.10 -15.93
CA ALA A 79 3.42 -5.73 -15.73
C ALA A 79 3.85 -5.09 -14.38
N GLU A 80 4.23 -5.90 -13.37
CA GLU A 80 4.74 -5.40 -12.08
C GLU A 80 6.25 -5.16 -12.11
N GLN A 81 6.97 -5.91 -12.95
CA GLN A 81 8.43 -5.88 -13.01
C GLN A 81 8.95 -4.59 -13.62
N GLY A 82 8.40 -4.21 -14.78
CA GLY A 82 8.77 -2.96 -15.46
C GLY A 82 10.28 -2.74 -15.55
N VAL A 83 10.75 -1.54 -15.21
CA VAL A 83 12.18 -1.25 -15.03
C VAL A 83 12.64 -1.68 -13.64
N VAL A 84 13.33 -2.83 -13.57
CA VAL A 84 13.87 -3.38 -12.32
C VAL A 84 14.95 -2.48 -11.75
N GLY A 85 14.79 -2.09 -10.48
CA GLY A 85 15.75 -1.24 -9.78
C GLY A 85 17.07 -1.96 -9.45
N PRO A 86 18.12 -1.25 -9.01
CA PRO A 86 19.45 -1.82 -8.75
C PRO A 86 19.50 -2.99 -7.76
N MET A 87 18.49 -3.09 -6.89
CA MET A 87 18.35 -4.13 -5.87
C MET A 87 17.42 -5.28 -6.29
N GLY A 88 16.99 -5.33 -7.56
CA GLY A 88 15.97 -6.29 -8.02
C GLY A 88 14.54 -5.90 -7.63
N THR A 89 14.31 -4.67 -7.15
CA THR A 89 12.96 -4.19 -6.84
C THR A 89 12.14 -4.06 -8.12
N PRO A 90 10.94 -4.67 -8.20
CA PRO A 90 10.02 -4.42 -9.31
C PRO A 90 9.64 -2.94 -9.41
N GLU A 91 9.23 -2.48 -10.58
CA GLU A 91 8.76 -1.10 -10.77
C GLU A 91 7.50 -0.80 -9.93
N HIS A 92 6.61 -1.78 -9.78
CA HIS A 92 5.37 -1.65 -9.03
C HIS A 92 5.24 -2.72 -7.95
N ALA A 93 4.76 -2.31 -6.78
CA ALA A 93 4.28 -3.26 -5.78
C ALA A 93 3.04 -3.99 -6.33
N ALA A 94 2.87 -5.25 -5.95
CA ALA A 94 1.76 -6.08 -6.40
C ALA A 94 0.40 -5.42 -6.10
N ILE A 95 -0.57 -5.64 -6.99
CA ILE A 95 -1.92 -5.11 -6.86
C ILE A 95 -2.84 -6.08 -6.11
N GLY A 96 -3.61 -5.58 -5.14
CA GLY A 96 -4.51 -6.40 -4.30
C GLY A 96 -5.03 -5.70 -3.06
N SER A 97 -6.20 -6.13 -2.58
CA SER A 97 -6.82 -5.60 -1.35
C SER A 97 -6.14 -6.08 -0.07
N ASN A 98 -5.54 -7.28 -0.08
CA ASN A 98 -4.90 -7.92 1.08
C ASN A 98 -3.36 -7.87 1.02
N ILE A 99 -2.79 -6.91 0.30
CA ILE A 99 -1.33 -6.74 0.20
C ILE A 99 -0.94 -5.28 0.32
N LEU A 100 0.32 -5.02 0.68
CA LEU A 100 0.80 -3.66 0.87
C LEU A 100 1.21 -3.08 -0.49
N ASN A 101 0.51 -2.04 -0.92
CA ASN A 101 0.75 -1.32 -2.17
C ASN A 101 0.34 0.14 -2.02
N ASP A 102 0.50 0.90 -3.09
CA ASP A 102 0.20 2.33 -3.14
C ASP A 102 -1.23 2.64 -2.67
N TYR A 103 -2.22 1.84 -3.07
CA TYR A 103 -3.63 2.05 -2.73
C TYR A 103 -3.92 1.78 -1.26
N THR A 104 -3.46 0.64 -0.73
CA THR A 104 -3.69 0.28 0.68
C THR A 104 -2.95 1.25 1.60
N LEU A 105 -1.73 1.65 1.24
CA LEU A 105 -0.95 2.66 1.96
C LEU A 105 -1.62 4.04 1.95
N VAL A 106 -2.06 4.53 0.79
CA VAL A 106 -2.71 5.84 0.69
C VAL A 106 -4.04 5.84 1.43
N ARG A 107 -4.83 4.76 1.34
CA ARG A 107 -6.07 4.60 2.10
C ARG A 107 -5.80 4.73 3.61
N ALA A 108 -4.78 4.05 4.13
CA ALA A 108 -4.41 4.13 5.53
C ALA A 108 -3.90 5.53 5.92
N THR A 109 -3.12 6.16 5.06
CA THR A 109 -2.60 7.52 5.26
C THR A 109 -3.74 8.54 5.35
N ILE A 110 -4.73 8.46 4.46
CA ILE A 110 -5.94 9.30 4.50
C ILE A 110 -6.72 9.07 5.80
N GLY A 111 -6.87 7.80 6.22
CA GLY A 111 -7.54 7.45 7.47
C GLY A 111 -6.86 8.08 8.68
N LEU A 112 -5.54 7.94 8.79
CA LEU A 112 -4.74 8.55 9.85
C LEU A 112 -4.85 10.09 9.82
N PHE A 113 -4.74 10.71 8.64
CA PHE A 113 -4.85 12.15 8.50
C PHE A 113 -6.20 12.66 9.02
N ARG A 114 -7.31 12.06 8.57
CA ARG A 114 -8.65 12.45 8.98
C ARG A 114 -8.86 12.31 10.48
N HIS A 115 -8.36 11.22 11.06
CA HIS A 115 -8.40 11.02 12.50
C HIS A 115 -7.65 12.12 13.25
N THR A 116 -6.42 12.43 12.84
CA THR A 116 -5.58 13.45 13.47
C THR A 116 -6.18 14.86 13.30
N ALA A 117 -6.68 15.18 12.12
CA ALA A 117 -7.34 16.47 11.87
C ALA A 117 -8.58 16.64 12.74
N ALA A 118 -9.41 15.60 12.87
CA ALA A 118 -10.58 15.62 13.74
C ALA A 118 -10.18 15.77 15.22
N TYR A 119 -9.13 15.08 15.65
CA TYR A 119 -8.60 15.19 17.01
C TYR A 119 -8.14 16.63 17.33
N LEU A 120 -7.37 17.26 16.43
CA LEU A 120 -6.89 18.63 16.62
C LEU A 120 -8.03 19.63 16.64
N ALA A 121 -8.99 19.51 15.72
CA ALA A 121 -10.18 20.36 15.70
C ALA A 121 -10.98 20.27 17.02
N ALA A 122 -11.15 19.06 17.57
CA ALA A 122 -11.83 18.85 18.85
C ALA A 122 -11.08 19.47 20.05
N LYS A 123 -9.77 19.72 19.90
CA LYS A 123 -8.93 20.43 20.89
C LYS A 123 -8.85 21.94 20.66
N GLY A 124 -9.49 22.47 19.61
CA GLY A 124 -9.35 23.87 19.21
C GLY A 124 -7.96 24.20 18.65
N ASP A 125 -7.19 23.19 18.24
CA ASP A 125 -5.88 23.37 17.65
C ASP A 125 -6.02 23.54 16.13
N SER A 126 -5.69 24.73 15.64
CA SER A 126 -5.79 25.09 14.22
C SER A 126 -4.52 24.77 13.42
N ARG A 127 -3.49 24.19 14.05
CA ARG A 127 -2.26 23.82 13.36
C ARG A 127 -2.49 22.67 12.38
N PRO A 128 -1.80 22.66 11.22
CA PRO A 128 -1.82 21.53 10.31
C PRO A 128 -1.39 20.22 11.01
N PRO A 129 -2.06 19.08 10.77
CA PRO A 129 -1.61 17.78 11.25
C PRO A 129 -0.16 17.51 10.81
N ALA A 130 0.71 17.22 11.77
CA ALA A 130 2.12 16.94 11.55
C ALA A 130 2.42 15.44 11.67
N LEU A 131 3.08 14.87 10.65
CA LEU A 131 3.47 13.47 10.55
C LEU A 131 4.99 13.35 10.34
N VAL A 132 5.64 12.50 11.14
CA VAL A 132 7.03 12.07 10.89
C VAL A 132 7.03 10.67 10.31
N ILE A 133 7.80 10.44 9.25
CA ILE A 133 7.86 9.15 8.55
C ILE A 133 9.30 8.64 8.54
N ALA A 134 9.48 7.41 9.02
CA ALA A 134 10.72 6.64 8.89
C ALA A 134 10.47 5.41 8.01
N HIS A 135 11.53 4.87 7.45
CA HIS A 135 11.47 3.63 6.67
C HIS A 135 12.72 2.78 6.88
N ASP A 136 12.61 1.47 6.63
CA ASP A 136 13.74 0.54 6.58
C ASP A 136 14.32 0.41 5.17
N VAL A 137 15.14 -0.61 4.94
CA VAL A 137 15.86 -0.85 3.67
C VAL A 137 15.15 -1.81 2.71
N ARG A 138 13.90 -2.20 2.99
CA ARG A 138 13.17 -3.17 2.15
C ARG A 138 12.75 -2.57 0.80
N HIS A 139 12.38 -3.46 -0.11
CA HIS A 139 11.69 -3.10 -1.35
C HIS A 139 10.52 -2.16 -1.05
N PHE A 140 10.38 -1.12 -1.87
CA PHE A 140 9.35 -0.08 -1.78
C PHE A 140 9.33 0.75 -0.49
N SER A 141 10.13 0.48 0.55
CA SER A 141 10.09 1.23 1.82
C SER A 141 10.31 2.74 1.62
N LYS A 142 11.28 3.11 0.79
CA LYS A 142 11.53 4.52 0.42
C LYS A 142 10.36 5.11 -0.38
N HIS A 143 9.87 4.38 -1.38
CA HIS A 143 8.74 4.78 -2.22
C HIS A 143 7.49 5.05 -1.36
N PHE A 144 7.11 4.10 -0.52
CA PHE A 144 5.97 4.22 0.39
C PHE A 144 6.15 5.37 1.38
N SER A 145 7.35 5.60 1.91
CA SER A 145 7.62 6.77 2.75
C SER A 145 7.33 8.09 2.01
N GLN A 146 7.74 8.19 0.76
CA GLN A 146 7.54 9.38 -0.07
C GLN A 146 6.06 9.53 -0.49
N LEU A 147 5.40 8.42 -0.83
CA LEU A 147 3.99 8.39 -1.20
C LEU A 147 3.10 8.81 -0.02
N ALA A 148 3.36 8.30 1.18
CA ALA A 148 2.64 8.69 2.39
C ALA A 148 2.85 10.19 2.70
N ALA A 149 4.09 10.70 2.59
CA ALA A 149 4.37 12.12 2.76
C ALA A 149 3.61 12.99 1.74
N SER A 150 3.66 12.60 0.46
CA SER A 150 2.97 13.28 -0.64
C SER A 150 1.45 13.32 -0.44
N ALA A 151 0.85 12.18 -0.07
CA ALA A 151 -0.58 12.10 0.24
C ALA A 151 -0.95 12.97 1.44
N TRP A 152 -0.17 12.91 2.52
CA TRP A 152 -0.38 13.71 3.73
C TRP A 152 -0.33 15.22 3.45
N SER A 153 0.67 15.67 2.68
CA SER A 153 0.80 17.08 2.30
C SER A 153 -0.32 17.56 1.38
N LYS A 154 -0.78 16.72 0.43
CA LYS A 154 -1.94 17.05 -0.42
C LYS A 154 -3.24 17.21 0.36
N LEU A 155 -3.36 16.57 1.51
CA LEU A 155 -4.51 16.74 2.41
C LEU A 155 -4.41 18.00 3.28
N GLY A 156 -3.30 18.74 3.20
CA GLY A 156 -3.05 19.97 3.97
C GLY A 156 -2.24 19.76 5.25
N GLY A 157 -1.61 18.60 5.42
CA GLY A 157 -0.74 18.32 6.57
C GLY A 157 0.75 18.64 6.34
N GLN A 158 1.51 18.72 7.42
CA GLN A 158 2.98 18.81 7.38
C GLN A 158 3.59 17.42 7.51
N ALA A 159 4.41 17.01 6.53
CA ALA A 159 5.15 15.75 6.59
C ALA A 159 6.65 16.01 6.77
N TYR A 160 7.29 15.20 7.62
CA TYR A 160 8.74 15.16 7.81
C TYR A 160 9.25 13.77 7.43
N VAL A 161 10.24 13.72 6.53
CA VAL A 161 10.86 12.49 6.06
C VAL A 161 12.36 12.58 6.31
N PHE A 162 12.98 11.48 6.72
CA PHE A 162 14.43 11.41 6.88
C PHE A 162 15.13 11.25 5.53
N ASP A 163 16.38 11.73 5.42
CA ASP A 163 17.19 11.61 4.19
C ASP A 163 17.49 10.15 3.78
N GLY A 164 17.30 9.20 4.70
CA GLY A 164 17.48 7.77 4.44
C GLY A 164 16.89 6.90 5.55
N PRO A 165 17.22 5.59 5.56
CA PRO A 165 16.66 4.65 6.51
C PRO A 165 16.88 5.06 7.97
N ARG A 166 15.88 4.86 8.82
CA ARG A 166 15.92 5.20 10.25
C ARG A 166 15.20 4.17 11.11
N SER A 167 15.66 4.05 12.35
CA SER A 167 15.12 3.10 13.31
C SER A 167 13.83 3.62 13.96
N THR A 168 12.97 2.70 14.39
CA THR A 168 11.76 3.00 15.18
C THR A 168 12.02 3.88 16.42
N PRO A 169 13.08 3.65 17.25
CA PRO A 169 13.34 4.54 18.38
C PRO A 169 13.71 5.97 17.96
N GLN A 170 14.39 6.15 16.82
CA GLN A 170 14.69 7.49 16.32
C GLN A 170 13.42 8.21 15.84
N LEU A 171 12.51 7.52 15.15
CA LEU A 171 11.18 8.05 14.84
C LEU A 171 10.45 8.48 16.12
N SER A 172 10.41 7.61 17.13
CA SER A 172 9.75 7.89 18.41
C SER A 172 10.31 9.15 19.09
N PHE A 173 11.63 9.31 19.08
CA PHE A 173 12.27 10.54 19.56
C PHE A 173 11.85 11.76 18.72
N THR A 174 11.93 11.68 17.40
CA THR A 174 11.71 12.80 16.48
C THR A 174 10.26 13.31 16.52
N VAL A 175 9.27 12.42 16.65
CA VAL A 175 7.86 12.83 16.79
C VAL A 175 7.70 13.79 17.97
N ARG A 176 8.26 13.45 19.14
CA ARG A 176 8.19 14.30 20.33
C ARG A 176 9.05 15.56 20.19
N HIS A 177 10.24 15.41 19.61
CA HIS A 177 11.18 16.51 19.45
C HIS A 177 10.62 17.63 18.55
N LEU A 178 9.94 17.25 17.46
CA LEU A 178 9.31 18.20 16.53
C LEU A 178 7.90 18.62 16.96
N GLY A 179 7.35 18.04 18.05
CA GLY A 179 5.96 18.28 18.44
C GLY A 179 4.94 17.80 17.40
N ALA A 180 5.29 16.79 16.60
CA ALA A 180 4.41 16.20 15.61
C ALA A 180 3.30 15.37 16.26
N ASN A 181 2.18 15.20 15.56
CA ASN A 181 1.01 14.50 16.10
C ASN A 181 1.08 13.00 15.86
N CYS A 182 1.78 12.58 14.80
CA CYS A 182 1.84 11.18 14.38
C CYS A 182 3.25 10.78 13.96
N GLY A 183 3.55 9.49 14.11
CA GLY A 183 4.71 8.83 13.54
C GLY A 183 4.29 7.60 12.75
N VAL A 184 4.85 7.42 11.56
CA VAL A 184 4.70 6.20 10.75
C VAL A 184 6.08 5.62 10.49
N VAL A 185 6.23 4.31 10.68
CA VAL A 185 7.42 3.56 10.27
C VAL A 185 7.04 2.56 9.19
N ILE A 186 7.63 2.69 8.01
CA ILE A 186 7.50 1.72 6.92
C ILE A 186 8.53 0.62 7.15
N THR A 187 8.08 -0.48 7.76
CA THR A 187 8.92 -1.66 8.04
C THR A 187 8.07 -2.91 8.24
N ALA A 188 8.62 -4.06 7.88
CA ALA A 188 8.08 -5.35 8.28
C ALA A 188 8.89 -6.01 9.42
N SER A 189 9.67 -5.22 10.18
CA SER A 189 10.54 -5.69 11.27
C SER A 189 11.50 -6.80 10.79
N HIS A 190 11.41 -8.00 11.35
CA HIS A 190 12.22 -9.17 11.00
C HIS A 190 11.51 -10.14 10.04
N ASN A 191 10.35 -9.76 9.47
CA ASN A 191 9.67 -10.61 8.49
C ASN A 191 10.62 -10.92 7.33
N PRO A 192 10.67 -12.16 6.83
CA PRO A 192 11.55 -12.48 5.71
C PRO A 192 11.24 -11.64 4.46
N PRO A 193 12.22 -11.42 3.57
CA PRO A 193 11.99 -10.85 2.25
C PRO A 193 11.39 -11.95 1.37
N HIS A 194 10.08 -12.02 1.31
CA HIS A 194 9.36 -12.87 0.35
C HIS A 194 8.35 -12.02 -0.42
#